data_AF-A0A949ZFG6-F1
#
_entry.id   AF-A0A949ZFG6-F1
#
_cell.length_a   1.000
_cell.length_b   1.000
_cell.length_c   1.000
_cell.angle_alpha   90.00
_cell.angle_beta   90.00
_cell.angle_gamma   90.00
#
_symmetry.space_group_name_H-M   'P 1'
#
loop_
_entity.id
_entity.type
_entity.pdbx_description
1 polymer ?
#
loop_
_entity_poly.entity_id
_entity_poly.type
_entity_poly.pdbx_seq_one_letter_code
_entity_poly.pdbx_strand_id
1 'polypeptide(L)'
;MSLFGRLFGGGAQAPVAPAPTAPAAPAATAVVIDPDVASQLTAGGEDLSAAVDQALRNQLTMQRRAAEAGEDERMPFWLARDTERSGELEDELRDRVIQRHESEDGNRE
;
A
#
# COMPACT_ATOMS: atom_id res chain seq x y z
N MET A 1 -1.11 -61.44 22.33
CA MET A 1 -0.54 -61.06 23.63
C MET A 1 0.59 -60.06 23.40
N SER A 2 0.61 -59.01 24.24
CA SER A 2 1.66 -58.00 24.40
C SER A 2 1.63 -56.75 23.51
N LEU A 3 0.93 -55.75 24.06
CA LEU A 3 1.25 -54.32 24.04
C LEU A 3 2.64 -54.04 24.65
N PHE A 4 3.19 -52.87 24.29
CA PHE A 4 4.29 -52.10 24.88
C PHE A 4 5.71 -52.35 24.35
N GLY A 5 6.27 -51.29 23.75
CA GLY A 5 7.66 -50.94 24.04
C GLY A 5 8.51 -50.44 22.88
N ARG A 6 8.21 -49.26 22.33
CA ARG A 6 9.21 -48.19 22.10
C ARG A 6 8.55 -46.97 21.44
N LEU A 7 8.04 -46.09 22.30
CA LEU A 7 8.24 -44.66 22.10
C LEU A 7 9.77 -44.39 22.10
N PHE A 8 10.19 -43.42 21.30
CA PHE A 8 11.53 -42.84 21.11
C PHE A 8 12.41 -43.43 20.00
N GLY A 9 12.55 -42.62 18.93
CA GLY A 9 13.80 -42.47 18.19
C GLY A 9 13.65 -42.45 16.67
N GLY A 10 13.82 -41.28 16.06
CA GLY A 10 14.12 -41.18 14.63
C GLY A 10 13.42 -40.02 13.95
N GLY A 11 14.08 -38.86 13.93
CA GLY A 11 13.52 -37.61 13.42
C GLY A 11 13.10 -37.67 11.95
N ALA A 12 11.87 -37.23 11.71
CA ALA A 12 11.57 -36.48 10.50
C ALA A 12 11.19 -35.09 10.99
N GLN A 13 12.12 -34.13 10.85
CA GLN A 13 11.78 -32.72 10.95
C GLN A 13 10.63 -32.47 9.97
N ALA A 14 9.49 -32.07 10.51
CA ALA A 14 8.47 -31.41 9.73
C ALA A 14 9.13 -30.23 8.98
N PRO A 15 8.82 -30.01 7.69
CA PRO A 15 9.35 -28.85 6.99
C PRO A 15 8.91 -27.60 7.76
N VAL A 16 9.89 -26.87 8.28
CA VAL A 16 9.69 -25.56 8.89
C VAL A 16 9.01 -24.70 7.84
N ALA A 17 7.76 -24.31 8.08
CA ALA A 17 7.06 -23.36 7.24
C ALA A 17 7.95 -22.12 7.08
N PRO A 18 8.12 -21.58 5.85
CA PRO A 18 8.95 -20.40 5.65
C PRO A 18 8.44 -19.27 6.55
N ALA A 19 9.37 -18.70 7.32
CA ALA A 19 9.09 -17.50 8.11
C ALA A 19 8.48 -16.43 7.18
N PRO A 20 7.51 -15.63 7.66
CA PRO A 20 6.94 -14.57 6.85
C PRO A 20 8.07 -13.67 6.34
N THR A 21 8.25 -13.62 5.02
CA THR A 21 9.20 -12.73 4.38
C THR A 21 8.84 -11.31 4.77
N ALA A 22 9.77 -10.64 5.45
CA ALA A 22 9.65 -9.22 5.76
C ALA A 22 9.27 -8.48 4.46
N PRO A 23 8.29 -7.56 4.50
CA PRO A 23 7.89 -6.83 3.32
C PRO A 23 9.11 -6.17 2.70
N ALA A 24 9.31 -6.41 1.40
CA ALA A 24 10.43 -5.83 0.67
C ALA A 24 10.42 -4.30 0.86
N ALA A 25 11.58 -3.74 1.20
CA ALA A 25 11.70 -2.29 1.34
C ALA A 25 11.26 -1.63 0.03
N PRO A 26 10.43 -0.58 0.09
CA PRO A 26 9.98 0.11 -1.11
C PRO A 26 11.19 0.63 -1.91
N ALA A 27 11.06 0.66 -3.23
CA ALA A 27 12.11 1.16 -4.11
C ALA A 27 12.53 2.58 -3.70
N ALA A 28 13.84 2.82 -3.66
CA ALA A 28 14.38 4.14 -3.33
C ALA A 28 13.80 5.18 -4.30
N THR A 29 13.12 6.18 -3.75
CA THR A 29 12.57 7.29 -4.53
C THR A 29 13.57 8.44 -4.51
N ALA A 30 14.05 8.87 -5.68
CA ALA A 30 14.90 10.04 -5.80
C ALA A 30 14.01 11.27 -6.07
N VAL A 31 14.18 12.31 -5.26
CA VAL A 31 13.46 13.59 -5.40
C VAL A 31 14.48 14.71 -5.49
N VAL A 32 14.32 15.57 -6.49
CA VAL A 32 15.14 16.79 -6.61
C VAL A 32 14.52 17.85 -5.72
N ILE A 33 15.30 18.37 -4.78
CA ILE A 33 14.90 19.42 -3.86
C ILE A 33 15.63 20.70 -4.28
N ASP A 34 14.89 21.80 -4.32
CA ASP A 34 15.47 23.12 -4.55
C ASP A 34 16.53 23.44 -3.46
N PRO A 35 17.71 23.98 -3.84
CA PRO A 35 18.80 24.18 -2.90
C PRO A 35 18.46 25.20 -1.80
N ASP A 36 17.63 26.20 -2.09
CA ASP A 36 17.22 27.18 -1.08
C ASP A 36 16.32 26.51 -0.04
N VAL A 37 15.42 25.63 -0.48
CA VAL A 37 14.57 24.83 0.42
C VAL A 37 15.41 23.86 1.25
N ALA A 38 16.36 23.17 0.63
CA ALA A 38 17.28 22.27 1.36
C ALA A 38 18.08 23.02 2.43
N SER A 39 18.54 24.24 2.12
CA SER A 39 19.27 25.09 3.06
C SER A 39 18.39 25.52 4.25
N GLN A 40 17.12 25.82 4.01
CA GLN A 40 16.17 26.19 5.07
C GLN A 40 15.83 25.01 5.96
N LEU A 41 15.61 23.82 5.39
CA LEU A 41 15.32 22.60 6.14
C LEU A 41 16.51 22.19 7.04
N THR A 42 17.74 22.37 6.55
CA THR A 42 18.97 22.01 7.27
C THR A 42 19.55 23.13 8.12
N ALA A 43 18.88 24.29 8.21
CA ALA A 43 19.36 25.44 8.99
C ALA A 43 19.58 25.11 10.49
N GLY A 44 18.90 24.07 11.00
CA GLY A 44 19.08 23.56 12.36
C GLY A 44 20.33 22.68 12.55
N GLY A 45 21.13 22.45 11.51
CA GLY A 45 22.33 21.60 11.53
C GLY A 45 22.06 20.10 11.41
N GLU A 46 20.82 19.71 11.12
CA GLU A 46 20.44 18.32 10.90
C GLU A 46 20.77 17.86 9.48
N ASP A 47 20.93 16.55 9.31
CA ASP A 47 21.07 15.94 7.99
C ASP A 47 19.80 16.14 7.15
N LEU A 48 19.95 16.34 5.85
CA LEU A 48 18.84 16.59 4.93
C LEU A 48 17.79 15.47 4.96
N SER A 49 18.21 14.21 5.10
CA SER A 49 17.26 13.08 5.15
C SER A 49 16.38 13.13 6.41
N ALA A 50 16.96 13.47 7.55
CA ALA A 50 16.24 13.61 8.81
C ALA A 50 15.29 14.80 8.79
N ALA A 51 15.76 15.95 8.28
CA ALA A 51 14.95 17.15 8.14
C ALA A 51 13.74 16.94 7.21
N VAL A 52 13.94 16.24 6.09
CA VAL A 52 12.86 15.88 5.14
C VAL A 52 11.87 14.91 5.77
N ASP A 53 12.33 13.86 6.47
CA ASP A 53 11.44 12.92 7.14
C ASP A 53 10.58 13.62 8.21
N GLN A 54 11.18 14.50 9.02
CA GLN A 54 10.46 15.29 10.01
C GLN A 54 9.43 16.24 9.35
N ALA A 55 9.82 16.95 8.29
CA ALA A 55 8.92 17.84 7.56
C ALA A 55 7.73 17.09 6.97
N LEU A 56 7.98 15.91 6.39
CA LEU A 56 6.94 15.07 5.80
C LEU A 56 5.96 14.55 6.87
N ARG A 57 6.46 14.07 8.01
CA ARG A 57 5.62 13.62 9.13
C ARG A 57 4.73 14.74 9.68
N ASN A 58 5.29 15.95 9.80
CA ASN A 58 4.53 17.11 10.24
C ASN A 58 3.41 17.44 9.25
N GLN A 59 3.72 17.43 7.95
CA GLN A 59 2.75 17.69 6.90
C GLN A 59 1.61 16.66 6.91
N LEU A 60 1.94 15.37 7.01
CA LEU A 60 0.93 14.30 7.09
C LEU A 60 0.07 14.41 8.36
N THR A 61 0.66 14.84 9.48
CA THR A 61 -0.08 15.09 10.72
C THR A 61 -1.05 16.25 10.57
N MET A 62 -0.62 17.34 9.93
CA MET A 62 -1.47 18.50 9.65
C MET A 62 -2.62 18.13 8.70
N GLN A 63 -2.34 17.35 7.65
CA GLN A 63 -3.37 16.86 6.72
C GLN A 63 -4.39 15.97 7.43
N ARG A 64 -3.93 15.03 8.27
CA ARG A 64 -4.82 14.19 9.07
C ARG A 64 -5.75 15.03 9.95
N ARG A 65 -5.21 16.03 10.63
CA ARG A 65 -6.00 16.93 11.50
C ARG A 65 -7.01 17.75 10.70
N ALA A 66 -6.65 18.20 9.50
CA ALA A 66 -7.55 18.93 8.61
C ALA A 66 -8.71 18.05 8.12
N ALA A 67 -8.42 16.80 7.75
CA ALA A 67 -9.44 15.82 7.38
C ALA A 67 -10.37 15.50 8.56
N GLU A 68 -9.83 15.29 9.76
CA GLU A 68 -10.63 15.07 10.98
C GLU A 68 -11.50 16.30 11.35
N ALA A 69 -11.08 17.50 10.96
CA ALA A 69 -11.84 18.74 11.16
C ALA A 69 -12.95 18.96 10.11
N GLY A 70 -13.10 18.07 9.13
CA GLY A 70 -14.11 18.18 8.07
C GLY A 70 -13.80 19.25 7.02
N GLU A 71 -12.53 19.64 6.86
CA GLU A 71 -12.10 20.52 5.76
C GLU A 71 -11.89 19.75 4.43
N ASP A 72 -12.70 18.72 4.17
CA ASP A 72 -12.61 17.87 2.97
C ASP A 72 -12.83 18.67 1.68
N GLU A 73 -13.52 19.81 1.75
CA GLU A 73 -13.74 20.73 0.61
C GLU A 73 -12.45 21.38 0.07
N ARG A 74 -11.31 21.24 0.77
CA ARG A 74 -10.01 21.81 0.37
C ARG A 74 -9.02 20.76 -0.12
N MET A 75 -9.47 19.56 -0.46
CA MET A 75 -8.61 18.53 -1.03
C MET A 75 -8.39 18.77 -2.54
N PRO A 76 -7.14 18.87 -3.05
CA PRO A 76 -6.88 19.03 -4.48
C PRO A 76 -7.49 17.88 -5.28
N PHE A 77 -7.98 18.15 -6.49
CA PHE A 77 -8.68 17.17 -7.32
C PHE A 77 -7.85 15.90 -7.64
N TRP A 78 -6.52 15.96 -7.57
CA TRP A 78 -5.65 14.79 -7.77
C TRP A 78 -5.52 13.90 -6.52
N LEU A 79 -5.90 14.41 -5.35
CA LEU A 79 -5.90 13.72 -4.05
C LEU A 79 -7.31 13.29 -3.62
N ALA A 80 -8.34 13.87 -4.24
CA ALA A 80 -9.68 13.35 -4.19
C ALA A 80 -9.69 11.96 -4.83
N ARG A 81 -9.54 10.92 -4.02
CA ARG A 81 -10.02 9.60 -4.42
C ARG A 81 -11.53 9.75 -4.57
N ASP A 82 -11.98 9.75 -5.82
CA ASP A 82 -13.36 9.58 -6.26
C ASP A 82 -13.91 8.25 -5.68
N THR A 83 -14.15 8.18 -4.37
CA THR A 83 -14.71 7.00 -3.70
C THR A 83 -16.13 6.71 -4.17
N GLU A 84 -16.84 7.73 -4.66
CA GLU A 84 -18.17 7.59 -5.27
C GLU A 84 -18.09 7.17 -6.75
N ARG A 85 -17.19 7.77 -7.55
CA ARG A 85 -17.06 7.42 -8.97
C ARG A 85 -16.45 6.04 -9.22
N SER A 86 -15.61 5.55 -8.30
CA SER A 86 -14.96 4.24 -8.45
C SER A 86 -15.97 3.08 -8.46
N GLY A 87 -17.15 3.24 -7.84
CA GLY A 87 -18.22 2.23 -7.88
C GLY A 87 -18.95 2.20 -9.23
N GLU A 88 -19.36 3.36 -9.74
CA GLU A 88 -20.07 3.48 -11.02
C GLU A 88 -19.22 2.96 -12.20
N LEU A 89 -17.90 3.21 -12.15
CA LEU A 89 -16.97 2.78 -13.19
C LEU A 89 -16.70 1.26 -13.14
N GLU A 90 -16.73 0.66 -11.95
CA GLU A 90 -16.60 -0.80 -11.78
C GLU A 90 -17.86 -1.52 -12.28
N ASP A 91 -19.05 -0.95 -12.04
CA ASP A 91 -20.31 -1.48 -12.53
C ASP A 91 -20.41 -1.38 -14.07
N GLU A 92 -20.04 -0.24 -14.67
CA GLU A 92 -20.02 -0.09 -16.14
C GLU A 92 -19.02 -1.07 -16.80
N LEU A 93 -17.87 -1.31 -16.16
CA LEU A 93 -16.89 -2.29 -16.64
C LEU A 93 -17.44 -3.72 -16.54
N ARG A 94 -18.15 -4.05 -15.46
CA ARG A 94 -18.79 -5.37 -15.28
C ARG A 94 -19.83 -5.62 -16.35
N ASP A 95 -20.69 -4.63 -16.62
CA ASP A 95 -21.70 -4.70 -17.67
C ASP A 95 -21.07 -4.85 -19.07
N ARG A 96 -19.99 -4.12 -19.35
CA ARG A 96 -19.27 -4.24 -20.62
C ARG A 96 -18.60 -5.60 -20.80
N VAL A 97 -18.09 -6.21 -19.73
CA VAL A 97 -17.51 -7.56 -19.76
C VAL A 97 -18.59 -8.61 -20.01
N ILE A 98 -19.76 -8.49 -19.37
CA ILE A 98 -20.90 -9.40 -19.58
C ILE A 98 -21.37 -9.32 -21.04
N GLN A 99 -21.61 -8.10 -21.55
CA GLN A 99 -22.07 -7.89 -22.93
C GLN A 99 -21.08 -8.46 -23.96
N ARG A 100 -19.77 -8.32 -23.69
CA ARG A 100 -18.74 -8.91 -24.56
C ARG A 100 -18.84 -10.44 -24.57
N HIS A 101 -19.01 -11.08 -23.41
CA HIS A 101 -19.10 -12.53 -23.31
C HIS A 101 -20.35 -13.08 -24.03
N GLU A 102 -21.50 -12.42 -23.86
CA GLU A 102 -22.75 -12.78 -24.55
C GLU A 102 -22.63 -12.64 -26.08
N SER A 103 -21.93 -11.60 -26.56
CA SER A 103 -21.68 -11.40 -27.99
C SER A 103 -20.67 -12.40 -28.58
N GLU A 104 -19.76 -12.94 -27.76
CA GLU A 104 -18.76 -13.94 -28.17
C GLU A 104 -19.34 -15.37 -28.18
N ASP A 105 -20.31 -15.68 -27.30
CA ASP A 105 -20.98 -16.98 -27.24
C ASP A 105 -22.04 -17.16 -28.34
N GLY A 106 -22.74 -16.08 -28.74
CA GLY A 106 -23.72 -16.11 -29.84
C GLY A 106 -23.12 -16.15 -31.26
N ASN A 107 -21.80 -15.99 -31.39
CA ASN A 107 -21.08 -16.07 -32.68
C ASN A 107 -20.39 -17.43 -32.90
N ARG A 108 -20.61 -18.39 -31.98
CA ARG A 108 -20.03 -19.75 -32.02
C ARG A 108 -21.05 -20.86 -32.35
N GLU A 109 -22.32 -20.50 -32.57
CA GLU A 109 -23.37 -21.39 -33.12
C GLU A 109 -23.52 -21.19 -34.64
#